data_AF-A0A2S8GQD8-F1
#
_entry.id   AF-A0A2S8GQD8-F1
#
_cell.length_a   1.000
_cell.length_b   1.000
_cell.length_c   1.000
_cell.angle_alpha   90.00
_cell.angle_beta   90.00
_cell.angle_gamma   90.00
#
_symmetry.space_group_name_H-M   'P 1'
#
loop_
_entity.id
_entity.type
_entity.pdbx_description
1 polymer ?
#
loop_
_entity_poly.entity_id
_entity_poly.type
_entity_poly.pdbx_seq_one_letter_code
_entity_poly.pdbx_strand_id
1 'polypeptide(L)'
;MITFHSQRVLNLCIELQEYRKCWGVAKLMQAVVAHEPSRLEVFALCRMLFTPKPGCAIPRPALGESDYVGETSEETWPNEPIHLHNGVPFLIVKGWLLAGEAEWPEMFLARCLENGDWTTERYATRSREALKLAAQDFMRHGPWKRSLSAEDRLFLLAQARAGE
;
A
#
# COMPACT_ATOMS: atom_id res chain seq x y z
N MET A 1 -16.23 1.89 6.40
CA MET A 1 -15.21 0.81 6.34
C MET A 1 -14.28 1.14 5.20
N ILE A 2 -12.97 1.09 5.40
CA ILE A 2 -11.99 1.33 4.33
C ILE A 2 -12.09 0.21 3.30
N THR A 3 -12.24 0.57 2.03
CA THR A 3 -12.22 -0.38 0.91
C THR A 3 -10.83 -0.38 0.29
N PHE A 4 -10.17 -1.54 0.27
CA PHE A 4 -8.86 -1.75 -0.34
C PHE A 4 -8.76 -3.18 -0.84
N HIS A 5 -8.35 -3.36 -2.10
CA HIS A 5 -8.25 -4.67 -2.74
C HIS A 5 -6.84 -4.91 -3.22
N SER A 6 -6.13 -5.86 -2.61
CA SER A 6 -4.74 -6.19 -2.94
C SER A 6 -4.57 -6.55 -4.41
N GLN A 7 -5.55 -7.27 -4.99
CA GLN A 7 -5.53 -7.63 -6.41
C GLN A 7 -5.51 -6.40 -7.32
N ARG A 8 -6.35 -5.40 -7.03
CA ARG A 8 -6.51 -4.21 -7.87
C ARG A 8 -5.23 -3.38 -7.86
N VAL A 9 -4.68 -3.12 -6.67
CA VAL A 9 -3.40 -2.42 -6.53
C VAL A 9 -2.27 -3.15 -7.22
N LEU A 10 -2.20 -4.48 -7.05
CA LEU A 10 -1.17 -5.30 -7.69
C LEU A 10 -1.27 -5.24 -9.22
N ASN A 11 -2.47 -5.35 -9.78
CA ASN A 11 -2.69 -5.25 -11.23
C ASN A 11 -2.30 -3.86 -11.78
N LEU A 12 -2.70 -2.79 -11.09
CA LEU A 12 -2.31 -1.42 -11.46
C LEU A 12 -0.79 -1.23 -11.39
N CYS A 13 -0.13 -1.79 -10.38
CA CYS A 13 1.32 -1.76 -10.26
C CYS A 13 1.99 -2.44 -11.46
N ILE A 14 1.52 -3.65 -11.82
CA ILE A 14 2.03 -4.40 -12.97
C ILE A 14 1.83 -3.61 -14.27
N GLU A 15 0.64 -3.06 -14.50
CA GLU A 15 0.35 -2.23 -15.68
C GLU A 15 1.30 -1.03 -15.78
N LEU A 16 1.53 -0.32 -14.67
CA LEU A 16 2.45 0.82 -14.62
C LEU A 16 3.91 0.39 -14.88
N GLN A 17 4.28 -0.84 -14.51
CA GLN A 17 5.60 -1.41 -14.72
C GLN A 17 5.89 -1.84 -16.16
N GLU A 18 4.87 -2.03 -17.00
CA GLU A 18 5.03 -2.29 -18.44
C GLU A 18 5.62 -1.08 -19.18
N TYR A 19 5.46 0.11 -18.61
CA TYR A 19 6.03 1.34 -19.13
C TYR A 19 7.47 1.54 -18.65
N ARG A 20 8.26 2.25 -19.47
CA ARG A 20 9.50 2.88 -18.97
C ARG A 20 9.14 3.90 -17.88
N LYS A 21 10.04 4.11 -16.90
CA LYS A 21 9.85 5.01 -15.74
C LYS A 21 9.09 6.30 -16.06
N CYS A 22 9.54 7.08 -17.05
CA CYS A 22 8.91 8.37 -17.37
C CYS A 22 7.43 8.24 -17.79
N TRP A 23 7.09 7.18 -18.53
CA TRP A 23 5.72 6.91 -18.97
C TRP A 23 4.87 6.32 -17.86
N GLY A 24 5.42 5.43 -17.04
CA GLY A 24 4.74 4.89 -15.86
C GLY A 24 4.40 6.00 -14.85
N VAL A 25 5.33 6.91 -14.59
CA VAL A 25 5.10 8.10 -13.76
C VAL A 25 4.01 8.99 -14.35
N ALA A 26 4.06 9.28 -15.66
CA ALA A 26 3.05 10.12 -16.31
C ALA A 26 1.65 9.48 -16.21
N LYS A 27 1.54 8.16 -16.35
CA LYS A 27 0.28 7.42 -16.17
C LYS A 27 -0.23 7.48 -14.74
N LEU A 28 0.65 7.30 -13.75
CA LEU A 28 0.28 7.44 -12.35
C LEU A 28 -0.19 8.86 -12.02
N MET A 29 0.49 9.89 -12.52
CA MET A 29 0.05 11.29 -12.37
C MET A 29 -1.32 11.53 -12.99
N GLN A 30 -1.57 11.03 -14.20
CA GLN A 30 -2.86 11.13 -14.88
C GLN A 30 -3.97 10.48 -14.04
N ALA A 31 -3.70 9.31 -13.47
CA ALA A 31 -4.60 8.57 -12.61
C ALA A 31 -4.94 9.35 -11.32
N VAL A 32 -3.92 9.96 -10.69
CA VAL A 32 -4.12 10.81 -9.51
C VAL A 32 -5.04 12.00 -9.82
N VAL A 33 -4.80 12.71 -10.92
CA VAL A 33 -5.63 13.86 -11.35
C VAL A 33 -7.06 13.43 -11.69
N ALA A 34 -7.23 12.23 -12.26
CA ALA A 34 -8.54 11.65 -12.53
C ALA A 34 -9.27 11.17 -11.26
N HIS A 35 -8.62 11.23 -10.08
CA HIS A 35 -9.09 10.66 -8.82
C HIS A 35 -9.41 9.16 -8.89
N GLU A 36 -8.79 8.45 -9.84
CA GLU A 36 -8.87 7.00 -9.99
C GLU A 36 -7.47 6.45 -10.31
N PRO A 37 -6.89 5.58 -9.46
CA PRO A 37 -7.51 4.82 -8.38
C PRO A 37 -7.72 5.66 -7.09
N SER A 38 -8.34 5.06 -6.07
CA SER A 38 -8.63 5.75 -4.80
C SER A 38 -7.35 6.27 -4.13
N ARG A 39 -7.50 7.25 -3.23
CA ARG A 39 -6.37 7.87 -2.50
C ARG A 39 -5.44 6.83 -1.86
N LEU A 40 -6.00 5.82 -1.20
CA LEU A 40 -5.22 4.76 -0.54
C LEU A 40 -4.49 3.86 -1.52
N GLU A 41 -5.10 3.57 -2.66
CA GLU A 41 -4.44 2.81 -3.74
C GLU A 41 -3.27 3.60 -4.32
N VAL A 42 -3.38 4.93 -4.47
CA VAL A 42 -2.25 5.77 -4.89
C VAL A 42 -1.10 5.71 -3.88
N PHE A 43 -1.38 5.84 -2.57
CA PHE A 43 -0.32 5.71 -1.55
C PHE A 43 0.34 4.32 -1.60
N ALA A 44 -0.45 3.26 -1.77
CA ALA A 44 0.05 1.90 -1.91
C ALA A 44 0.91 1.73 -3.17
N LEU A 45 0.45 2.24 -4.33
CA LEU A 45 1.20 2.23 -5.58
C LEU A 45 2.53 2.99 -5.44
N CYS A 46 2.51 4.15 -4.79
CA CYS A 46 3.73 4.91 -4.51
C CYS A 46 4.72 4.10 -3.65
N ARG A 47 4.24 3.40 -2.61
CA ARG A 47 5.06 2.52 -1.77
C ARG A 47 5.60 1.29 -2.50
N MET A 48 4.90 0.82 -3.53
CA MET A 48 5.33 -0.32 -4.34
C MET A 48 6.30 0.06 -5.46
N LEU A 49 6.07 1.22 -6.09
CA LEU A 49 6.77 1.65 -7.30
C LEU A 49 8.02 2.48 -7.02
N PHE A 50 8.16 3.03 -5.81
CA PHE A 50 9.30 3.87 -5.44
C PHE A 50 10.08 3.29 -4.27
N THR A 51 11.39 3.19 -4.43
CA THR A 51 12.34 2.88 -3.37
C THR A 51 13.14 4.13 -3.01
N PRO A 52 13.52 4.36 -1.75
CA PRO A 52 14.33 5.52 -1.39
C PRO A 52 15.68 5.53 -2.13
N LYS A 53 16.10 6.70 -2.63
CA LYS A 53 17.46 6.91 -3.14
C LYS A 53 18.50 6.73 -2.03
N PRO A 54 19.77 6.42 -2.35
CA PRO A 54 20.84 6.37 -1.35
C PRO A 54 20.92 7.68 -0.55
N GLY A 55 20.80 7.58 0.77
CA GLY A 55 20.83 8.74 1.68
C GLY A 55 19.53 9.55 1.77
N CYS A 56 18.49 9.17 1.03
CA CYS A 56 17.16 9.77 1.10
C CYS A 56 16.20 8.86 1.89
N ALA A 57 15.11 9.45 2.37
CA ALA A 57 13.96 8.72 2.90
C ALA A 57 12.70 9.12 2.14
N ILE A 58 11.73 8.21 2.05
CA ILE A 58 10.36 8.52 1.65
C ILE A 58 9.52 8.43 2.93
N PRO A 59 9.24 9.57 3.60
CA PRO A 59 8.50 9.58 4.86
C PRO A 59 7.12 8.95 4.70
N ARG A 60 6.49 8.58 5.82
CA ARG A 60 5.08 8.18 5.81
C ARG A 60 4.17 9.28 5.27
N PRO A 61 3.09 8.93 4.55
CA PRO A 61 2.11 9.93 4.15
C PRO A 61 1.46 10.53 5.41
N ALA A 62 1.21 11.83 5.39
CA ALA A 62 0.63 12.54 6.53
C ALA A 62 -0.89 12.33 6.58
N LEU A 63 -1.31 11.14 7.00
CA LEU A 63 -2.72 10.70 7.00
C LEU A 63 -3.40 10.80 8.37
N GLY A 64 -2.68 11.28 9.40
CA GLY A 64 -3.16 11.34 10.79
C GLY A 64 -2.49 10.30 11.69
N GLU A 65 -3.12 10.05 12.83
CA GLU A 65 -2.74 9.00 13.77
C GLU A 65 -3.39 7.67 13.37
N SER A 66 -2.58 6.63 13.20
CA SER A 66 -2.97 5.37 12.59
C SER A 66 -3.50 4.36 13.60
N ASP A 67 -4.69 3.79 13.34
CA ASP A 67 -5.21 2.62 14.05
C ASP A 67 -4.62 1.33 13.44
N TYR A 68 -3.52 0.87 14.02
CA TYR A 68 -2.76 -0.28 13.52
C TYR A 68 -3.41 -1.63 13.83
N VAL A 69 -3.22 -2.58 12.93
CA VAL A 69 -3.61 -3.98 13.14
C VAL A 69 -2.69 -4.66 14.17
N GLY A 70 -3.26 -5.43 15.10
CA GLY A 70 -2.49 -6.31 16.00
C GLY A 70 -1.60 -5.59 17.03
N GLU A 71 -1.98 -4.39 17.49
CA GLU A 71 -1.22 -3.54 18.43
C GLU A 71 0.21 -3.22 17.97
N THR A 72 0.39 -3.20 16.66
CA THR A 72 1.64 -2.75 16.06
C THR A 72 1.71 -1.22 16.05
N SER A 73 2.83 -0.68 15.59
CA SER A 73 3.10 0.76 15.59
C SER A 73 3.91 1.16 14.36
N GLU A 74 4.15 2.46 14.18
CA GLU A 74 4.89 2.98 13.02
C GLU A 74 6.30 2.36 12.87
N GLU A 75 6.96 2.04 13.99
CA GLU A 75 8.29 1.40 13.97
C GLU A 75 8.25 -0.03 13.41
N THR A 76 7.08 -0.68 13.44
CA THR A 76 6.89 -2.03 12.86
C THR A 76 6.75 -1.96 11.34
N TRP A 77 6.29 -0.84 10.79
CA TRP A 77 5.83 -0.74 9.41
C TRP A 77 6.49 0.42 8.64
N PRO A 78 7.71 0.25 8.12
CA PRO A 78 8.43 1.32 7.43
C PRO A 78 7.72 1.82 6.15
N ASN A 79 6.84 1.00 5.56
CA ASN A 79 6.11 1.29 4.33
C ASN A 79 4.63 1.63 4.54
N GLU A 80 4.25 2.09 5.75
CA GLU A 80 2.91 2.59 6.04
C GLU A 80 2.36 3.47 4.89
N PRO A 81 1.11 3.24 4.42
CA PRO A 81 0.02 2.50 5.08
C PRO A 81 -0.06 1.01 4.74
N ILE A 82 0.86 0.49 3.94
CA ILE A 82 0.86 -0.92 3.51
C ILE A 82 2.08 -1.70 4.04
N HIS A 83 1.93 -3.02 4.05
CA HIS A 83 3.03 -3.96 4.13
C HIS A 83 2.96 -4.92 2.93
N LEU A 84 4.13 -5.23 2.35
CA LEU A 84 4.24 -6.22 1.29
C LEU A 84 4.55 -7.59 1.90
N HIS A 85 3.54 -8.45 2.01
CA HIS A 85 3.73 -9.83 2.47
C HIS A 85 3.79 -10.76 1.27
N ASN A 86 4.94 -11.40 1.03
CA ASN A 86 5.18 -12.25 -0.16
C ASN A 86 4.84 -11.55 -1.51
N GLY A 87 5.13 -10.25 -1.60
CA GLY A 87 4.85 -9.41 -2.77
C GLY A 87 3.38 -9.01 -2.93
N VAL A 88 2.53 -9.26 -1.94
CA VAL A 88 1.12 -8.84 -1.92
C VAL A 88 0.95 -7.65 -0.98
N PRO A 89 0.38 -6.51 -1.42
CA PRO A 89 0.15 -5.37 -0.56
C PRO A 89 -1.05 -5.60 0.36
N PHE A 90 -0.86 -5.39 1.66
CA PHE A 90 -1.90 -5.34 2.67
C PHE A 90 -1.86 -4.00 3.40
N LEU A 91 -3.00 -3.32 3.52
CA LEU A 91 -3.15 -2.25 4.49
C LEU A 91 -2.92 -2.82 5.90
N ILE A 92 -2.08 -2.12 6.66
CA ILE A 92 -1.78 -2.42 8.07
C ILE A 92 -2.39 -1.40 9.03
N VAL A 93 -3.13 -0.43 8.48
CA VAL A 93 -3.90 0.60 9.20
C VAL A 93 -5.39 0.43 8.87
N LYS A 94 -6.24 0.36 9.90
CA LYS A 94 -7.71 0.21 9.79
C LYS A 94 -8.45 1.55 9.67
N GLY A 95 -7.79 2.64 10.04
CA GLY A 95 -8.33 3.99 10.05
C GLY A 95 -7.31 5.00 10.53
N TRP A 96 -7.62 6.28 10.32
CA TRP A 96 -6.81 7.38 10.85
C TRP A 96 -7.67 8.32 11.69
N LEU A 97 -7.14 8.75 12.82
CA LEU A 97 -7.64 9.88 13.57
C LEU A 97 -6.95 11.16 13.07
N LEU A 98 -7.76 12.15 12.68
CA LEU A 98 -7.27 13.40 12.09
C LEU A 98 -7.46 14.58 13.03
N ALA A 99 -6.42 15.42 13.12
CA ALA A 99 -6.46 16.74 13.73
C ALA A 99 -6.23 17.84 12.66
N GLY A 100 -6.81 17.67 11.47
CA GLY A 100 -6.60 18.52 10.31
C GLY A 100 -6.92 17.82 8.99
N GLU A 101 -6.31 18.29 7.90
CA GLU A 101 -6.49 17.72 6.57
C GLU A 101 -5.45 16.61 6.29
N ALA A 102 -5.94 15.45 5.85
CA ALA A 102 -5.08 14.37 5.40
C ALA A 102 -4.37 14.75 4.10
N GLU A 103 -3.10 14.41 3.99
CA GLU A 103 -2.28 14.64 2.81
C GLU A 103 -2.94 14.17 1.50
N TRP A 104 -2.79 14.99 0.46
CA TRP A 104 -3.25 14.69 -0.88
C TRP A 104 -2.29 13.72 -1.60
N PRO A 105 -2.81 12.73 -2.37
CA PRO A 105 -1.96 11.77 -3.05
C PRO A 105 -0.93 12.39 -4.01
N GLU A 106 -1.26 13.52 -4.63
CA GLU A 106 -0.39 14.33 -5.49
C GLU A 106 0.88 14.77 -4.75
N MET A 107 0.73 15.20 -3.49
CA MET A 107 1.83 15.67 -2.65
C MET A 107 2.75 14.52 -2.26
N PHE A 108 2.17 13.36 -1.97
CA PHE A 108 2.96 12.16 -1.66
C PHE A 108 3.71 11.65 -2.89
N LEU A 109 3.05 11.59 -4.04
CA LEU A 109 3.68 11.21 -5.31
C LEU A 109 4.84 12.16 -5.67
N ALA A 110 4.67 13.47 -5.48
CA ALA A 110 5.73 14.44 -5.69
C ALA A 110 6.98 14.14 -4.83
N ARG A 111 6.80 13.79 -3.55
CA ARG A 111 7.91 13.38 -2.69
C ARG A 111 8.55 12.07 -3.10
N CYS A 112 7.76 11.10 -3.56
CA CYS A 112 8.27 9.84 -4.09
C CYS A 112 9.14 10.08 -5.34
N LEU A 113 8.77 11.03 -6.20
CA LEU A 113 9.55 11.41 -7.38
C LEU A 113 10.85 12.13 -7.02
N GLU A 114 10.80 13.01 -6.01
CA GLU A 114 11.95 13.75 -5.52
C GLU A 114 12.96 12.82 -4.83
N ASN A 115 12.49 11.97 -3.91
CA ASN A 115 13.34 11.21 -2.99
C ASN A 115 13.49 9.74 -3.35
N GLY A 116 12.74 9.25 -4.33
CA GLY A 116 12.69 7.85 -4.71
C GLY A 116 13.20 7.56 -6.11
N ASP A 117 13.69 6.33 -6.27
CA ASP A 117 13.92 5.70 -7.56
C ASP A 117 12.78 4.77 -7.91
N TRP A 118 12.56 4.59 -9.22
CA TRP A 118 11.58 3.63 -9.68
C TRP A 118 12.09 2.24 -9.39
N THR A 119 11.27 1.42 -8.75
CA THR A 119 11.68 0.08 -8.32
C THR A 119 12.14 -0.78 -9.50
N THR A 120 13.17 -1.58 -9.27
CA THR A 120 13.60 -2.63 -10.20
C THR A 120 12.90 -3.96 -9.92
N GLU A 121 12.24 -4.08 -8.76
CA GLU A 121 11.46 -5.26 -8.40
C GLU A 121 10.26 -5.39 -9.33
N ARG A 122 10.02 -6.60 -9.86
CA ARG A 122 8.90 -6.89 -10.74
C ARG A 122 7.81 -7.59 -9.96
N TYR A 123 6.62 -6.99 -9.97
CA TYR A 123 5.43 -7.61 -9.41
C TYR A 123 4.80 -8.54 -10.45
N ALA A 124 4.09 -9.55 -9.96
CA ALA A 124 3.46 -10.56 -10.81
C ALA A 124 2.02 -10.80 -10.38
N THR A 125 1.17 -11.12 -11.35
CA THR A 125 -0.24 -11.44 -11.10
C THR A 125 -0.34 -12.62 -10.14
N ARG A 126 -1.27 -12.54 -9.20
CA ARG A 126 -1.60 -13.62 -8.26
C ARG A 126 -3.03 -14.09 -8.51
N SER A 127 -3.28 -15.39 -8.34
CA SER A 127 -4.64 -15.90 -8.30
C SER A 127 -5.34 -15.49 -7.01
N ARG A 128 -6.68 -15.58 -7.00
CA ARG A 128 -7.48 -15.33 -5.79
C ARG A 128 -7.09 -16.26 -4.64
N GLU A 129 -6.81 -17.52 -4.94
CA GLU A 129 -6.36 -18.52 -3.98
C GLU A 129 -4.99 -18.12 -3.40
N ALA A 130 -4.07 -17.65 -4.24
CA ALA A 130 -2.75 -17.19 -3.81
C ALA A 130 -2.85 -15.95 -2.91
N LEU A 131 -3.73 -14.99 -3.22
CA LEU A 131 -3.99 -13.83 -2.35
C LEU A 131 -4.56 -14.24 -0.99
N LYS A 132 -5.53 -15.16 -0.98
CA LYS A 132 -6.12 -15.69 0.26
C LYS A 132 -5.07 -16.42 1.10
N LEU A 133 -4.21 -17.22 0.49
CA LEU A 133 -3.11 -17.89 1.17
C LEU A 133 -2.10 -16.87 1.73
N ALA A 134 -1.75 -15.83 0.96
CA ALA A 134 -0.88 -14.75 1.43
C ALA A 134 -1.48 -14.03 2.65
N ALA A 135 -2.78 -13.74 2.66
CA ALA A 135 -3.46 -13.15 3.82
C ALA A 135 -3.45 -14.09 5.03
N GLN A 136 -3.71 -15.38 4.82
CA GLN A 136 -3.67 -16.38 5.90
C GLN A 136 -2.28 -16.60 6.47
N ASP A 137 -1.26 -16.52 5.62
CA ASP A 137 0.13 -16.58 6.01
C ASP A 137 0.53 -15.32 6.80
N PHE A 138 0.15 -14.14 6.31
CA PHE A 138 0.40 -12.88 7.01
C PHE A 138 -0.26 -12.84 8.39
N MET A 139 -1.51 -13.28 8.50
CA MET A 139 -2.21 -13.39 9.80
C MET A 139 -1.51 -14.33 10.79
N ARG A 140 -0.72 -15.30 10.32
CA ARG A 140 -0.01 -16.27 11.17
C ARG A 140 1.40 -15.81 11.52
N HIS A 141 2.09 -15.20 10.57
CA HIS A 141 3.53 -14.94 10.65
C HIS A 141 3.91 -13.45 10.64
N GLY A 142 2.93 -12.55 10.56
CA GLY A 142 3.17 -11.11 10.67
C GLY A 142 3.72 -10.72 12.06
N PRO A 143 4.44 -9.58 12.15
CA PRO A 143 5.06 -9.08 13.38
C PRO A 143 4.03 -8.50 14.38
N TRP A 144 3.01 -9.28 14.73
CA TRP A 144 1.93 -8.85 15.61
C TRP A 144 2.42 -8.79 17.07
N LYS A 145 2.08 -7.71 17.79
CA LYS A 145 2.39 -7.61 19.24
C LYS A 145 1.39 -8.38 20.10
N ARG A 146 0.21 -8.68 19.54
CA ARG A 146 -0.79 -9.58 20.13
C ARG A 146 -1.40 -10.52 19.10
N SER A 147 -2.10 -11.54 19.58
CA SER A 147 -3.00 -12.33 18.73
C SER A 147 -4.02 -11.43 18.03
N LEU A 148 -4.16 -11.61 16.71
CA LEU A 148 -5.14 -10.87 15.91
C LEU A 148 -6.56 -11.18 16.35
N SER A 149 -7.36 -10.12 16.54
CA SER A 149 -8.77 -10.22 16.85
C SER A 149 -9.57 -10.76 15.66
N ALA A 150 -10.84 -11.12 15.87
CA ALA A 150 -11.72 -11.51 14.76
C ALA A 150 -11.86 -10.37 13.73
N GLU A 151 -11.93 -9.12 14.19
CA GLU A 151 -12.00 -7.94 13.33
C GLU A 151 -10.72 -7.74 12.52
N ASP A 152 -9.54 -7.82 13.14
CA ASP A 152 -8.25 -7.71 12.45
C ASP A 152 -8.12 -8.75 11.34
N ARG A 153 -8.55 -10.00 11.63
CA ARG A 153 -8.53 -11.10 10.65
C ARG A 153 -9.51 -10.86 9.50
N LEU A 154 -10.72 -10.38 9.80
CA LEU A 154 -11.70 -10.04 8.79
C LEU A 154 -11.21 -8.89 7.90
N PHE A 155 -10.60 -7.87 8.50
CA PHE A 155 -10.00 -6.74 7.79
C PHE A 155 -8.92 -7.20 6.79
N LEU A 156 -7.96 -8.03 7.23
CA LEU A 156 -6.90 -8.54 6.34
C LEU A 156 -7.46 -9.49 5.27
N LEU A 157 -8.40 -10.37 5.62
CA LEU A 157 -9.02 -11.28 4.66
C LEU A 157 -9.89 -10.56 3.62
N ALA A 158 -10.52 -9.45 3.97
CA ALA A 158 -11.35 -8.67 3.05
C ALA A 158 -10.52 -8.12 1.88
N GLN A 159 -9.26 -7.73 2.12
CA GLN A 159 -8.38 -7.18 1.10
C GLN A 159 -7.95 -8.21 0.04
N ALA A 160 -7.94 -9.50 0.41
CA ALA A 160 -7.66 -10.61 -0.49
C ALA A 160 -8.88 -11.07 -1.31
N ARG A 161 -10.04 -10.44 -1.15
CA ARG A 161 -11.21 -10.68 -2.00
C ARG A 161 -11.05 -9.89 -3.30
N ALA A 162 -11.43 -10.49 -4.42
CA ALA A 162 -11.54 -9.77 -5.68
C ALA A 162 -12.47 -8.56 -5.48
N GLY A 163 -12.05 -7.38 -5.93
CA GLY A 163 -12.96 -6.24 -6.03
C GLY A 163 -14.04 -6.62 -7.03
N GLU A 164 -15.30 -6.56 -6.60
CA GLU A 164 -16.48 -6.65 -7.48
C GLU A 164 -16.65 -5.33 -8.23
#